data_AF-A0A136KQ17-F1
#
_entry.id   AF-A0A136KQ17-F1
#
_cell.length_a   1.000
_cell.length_b   1.000
_cell.length_c   1.000
_cell.angle_alpha   90.00
_cell.angle_beta   90.00
_cell.angle_gamma   90.00
#
_symmetry.space_group_name_H-M   'P 1'
#
loop_
_entity.id
_entity.type
_entity.pdbx_description
1 polymer ?
#
loop_
_entity_poly.entity_id
_entity_poly.type
_entity_poly.pdbx_seq_one_letter_code
_entity_poly.pdbx_strand_id
1 'polypeptide(L)'
;MDLEHESIRLINKVRPLIKDGGTLISINNGVYVSGSDYMKDLETICKDGYLSIRELIPVPESFIGYKKIGKPITDPSPFNHSTKIAILDVKRK
;
A
#
# COMPACT_ATOMS: atom_id res chain seq x y z
N MET A 1 0.75 6.50 -18.14
CA MET A 1 -0.29 5.91 -17.29
C MET A 1 -0.11 4.41 -17.40
N ASP A 2 0.55 3.78 -16.44
CA ASP A 2 0.78 2.31 -16.40
C ASP A 2 1.31 1.85 -15.01
N LEU A 3 1.92 2.77 -14.24
CA LEU A 3 2.43 2.49 -12.89
C LEU A 3 1.33 2.28 -11.83
N GLU A 4 0.10 2.76 -12.07
CA GLU A 4 -1.01 2.63 -11.11
C GLU A 4 -1.34 1.16 -10.82
N HIS A 5 -1.33 0.29 -11.83
CA HIS A 5 -1.69 -1.12 -11.68
C HIS A 5 -0.50 -2.07 -11.43
N GLU A 6 0.74 -1.59 -11.48
CA GLU A 6 1.92 -2.44 -11.26
C GLU A 6 1.96 -3.06 -9.86
N SER A 7 1.47 -2.33 -8.85
CA SER A 7 1.48 -2.79 -7.45
C SER A 7 0.68 -4.08 -7.27
N ILE A 8 -0.52 -4.15 -7.84
CA ILE A 8 -1.36 -5.36 -7.79
C ILE A 8 -0.69 -6.53 -8.51
N ARG A 9 -0.10 -6.28 -9.69
CA ARG A 9 0.56 -7.31 -10.49
C ARG A 9 1.74 -7.94 -9.74
N LEU A 10 2.53 -7.13 -9.04
CA LEU A 10 3.63 -7.62 -8.21
C LEU A 10 3.14 -8.43 -7.01
N ILE A 11 2.10 -7.94 -6.31
CA ILE A 11 1.52 -8.68 -5.18
C ILE A 11 1.03 -10.06 -5.63
N ASN A 12 0.34 -10.15 -6.77
CA ASN A 12 -0.12 -11.43 -7.31
C ASN A 12 1.00 -12.42 -7.63
N LYS A 13 2.19 -11.94 -8.02
CA LYS A 13 3.36 -12.80 -8.26
C LYS A 13 4.00 -13.29 -6.96
N VAL A 14 4.00 -12.46 -5.92
CA VAL A 14 4.64 -12.80 -4.64
C VAL A 14 3.72 -13.65 -3.77
N ARG A 15 2.39 -13.50 -3.88
CA ARG A 15 1.38 -14.26 -3.11
C ARG A 15 1.72 -15.74 -2.94
N PRO A 16 1.96 -16.54 -3.99
CA PRO A 16 2.20 -17.98 -3.84
C PRO A 16 3.46 -18.34 -3.06
N LEU A 17 4.42 -17.40 -2.97
CA LEU A 17 5.71 -17.60 -2.32
C LEU A 17 5.64 -17.40 -0.80
N ILE A 18 4.59 -16.77 -0.29
CA ILE A 18 4.45 -16.47 1.14
C ILE A 18 3.78 -17.64 1.85
N LYS A 19 4.43 -18.16 2.90
CA LYS A 19 3.87 -19.25 3.73
C LYS A 19 2.61 -18.79 4.44
N ASP A 20 1.77 -19.76 4.81
CA ASP A 20 0.65 -19.50 5.71
C ASP A 20 1.12 -18.87 7.02
N GLY A 21 0.36 -17.90 7.54
CA GLY A 21 0.76 -17.08 8.68
C GLY A 21 1.90 -16.09 8.39
N GLY A 22 2.33 -15.99 7.13
CA GLY A 22 3.34 -15.01 6.70
C GLY A 22 2.79 -13.59 6.63
N THR A 23 3.70 -12.64 6.43
CA THR A 23 3.38 -11.21 6.32
C THR A 23 3.91 -10.64 5.01
N LEU A 24 3.10 -9.82 4.35
CA LEU A 24 3.48 -9.06 3.16
C LEU A 24 3.44 -7.57 3.49
N ILE A 25 4.58 -6.90 3.33
CA ILE A 25 4.66 -5.44 3.46
C ILE A 25 4.61 -4.85 2.06
N SER A 26 3.57 -4.07 1.76
CA SER A 26 3.45 -3.34 0.50
C SER A 26 3.84 -1.88 0.71
N ILE A 27 4.76 -1.39 -0.14
CA ILE A 27 5.26 -0.01 -0.10
C ILE A 27 5.09 0.58 -1.50
N ASN A 28 4.25 1.60 -1.63
CA ASN A 28 4.04 2.33 -2.88
C ASN A 28 4.54 3.77 -2.71
N ASN A 29 5.60 4.12 -3.46
CA ASN A 29 6.17 5.48 -3.50
C ASN A 29 5.62 6.31 -4.68
N GLY A 30 4.51 5.90 -5.29
CA GLY A 30 3.90 6.57 -6.43
C GLY A 30 3.23 7.87 -6.02
N VAL A 31 3.87 9.00 -6.37
CA VAL A 31 3.36 10.36 -6.08
C VAL A 31 2.12 10.74 -6.87
N TYR A 32 1.84 10.05 -7.98
CA TYR A 32 0.66 10.25 -8.83
C TYR A 32 -0.50 9.32 -8.47
N VAL A 33 -0.30 8.39 -7.55
CA VAL A 33 -1.36 7.49 -7.07
C VAL A 33 -1.98 8.12 -5.84
N SER A 34 -3.30 8.31 -5.81
CA SER A 34 -3.98 8.79 -4.60
C SER A 34 -3.98 7.70 -3.52
N GLY A 35 -4.11 8.11 -2.25
CA GLY A 35 -4.25 7.14 -1.16
C GLY A 35 -5.49 6.26 -1.31
N SER A 36 -6.60 6.85 -1.74
CA SER A 36 -7.86 6.14 -1.95
C SER A 36 -7.79 5.10 -3.06
N ASP A 37 -7.12 5.40 -4.17
CA ASP A 37 -7.00 4.44 -5.28
C ASP A 37 -6.16 3.23 -4.86
N TYR A 38 -5.03 3.49 -4.20
CA TYR A 38 -4.18 2.41 -3.68
C TYR A 38 -4.90 1.60 -2.58
N MET A 39 -5.69 2.24 -1.72
CA MET A 39 -6.49 1.53 -0.73
C MET A 39 -7.53 0.62 -1.38
N LYS A 40 -8.22 1.10 -2.42
CA LYS A 40 -9.18 0.31 -3.20
C LYS A 40 -8.52 -0.90 -3.88
N ASP A 41 -7.29 -0.74 -4.36
CA ASP A 41 -6.50 -1.83 -4.92
C ASP A 41 -6.17 -2.88 -3.86
N LEU A 42 -5.72 -2.46 -2.67
CA LEU A 42 -5.47 -3.35 -1.53
C LEU A 42 -6.72 -4.10 -1.09
N GLU A 43 -7.87 -3.41 -0.99
CA GLU A 43 -9.15 -4.03 -0.66
C GLU A 43 -9.57 -5.04 -1.72
N THR A 44 -9.37 -4.71 -3.00
CA THR A 44 -9.72 -5.58 -4.13
C THR A 44 -8.95 -6.89 -4.08
N ILE A 45 -7.65 -6.83 -3.80
CA ILE A 45 -6.85 -8.06 -3.68
C ILE A 45 -7.24 -8.85 -2.41
N CYS A 46 -7.66 -8.22 -1.32
CA CYS A 46 -8.07 -8.92 -0.09
C CYS A 46 -9.43 -9.65 -0.21
N LYS A 47 -10.20 -9.44 -1.30
CA LYS A 47 -11.56 -10.01 -1.46
C LYS A 47 -11.63 -11.55 -1.40
N ASP A 48 -10.57 -12.24 -1.79
CA ASP A 48 -10.53 -13.71 -1.78
C ASP A 48 -10.30 -14.32 -0.37
N GLY A 49 -9.98 -13.47 0.62
CA GLY A 49 -9.66 -13.84 1.99
C GLY A 49 -8.26 -14.41 2.19
N TYR A 50 -7.43 -14.44 1.14
CA TYR A 50 -6.04 -14.88 1.22
C TYR A 50 -5.15 -13.83 1.88
N LEU A 51 -5.42 -12.55 1.58
CA LEU A 51 -4.80 -11.41 2.24
C LEU A 51 -5.83 -10.68 3.11
N SER A 52 -5.35 -10.06 4.18
CA SER A 52 -6.11 -9.09 4.96
C SER A 52 -5.22 -7.91 5.35
N ILE A 53 -5.78 -6.70 5.36
CA ILE A 53 -5.04 -5.51 5.78
C ILE A 53 -4.95 -5.53 7.31
N ARG A 54 -3.73 -5.63 7.84
CA ARG A 54 -3.46 -5.57 9.28
C ARG A 54 -3.46 -4.12 9.74
N GLU A 55 -2.62 -3.30 9.12
CA GLU A 55 -2.45 -1.90 9.48
C GLU A 55 -1.80 -1.08 8.35
N LEU A 56 -1.99 0.23 8.41
CA LEU A 56 -1.27 1.20 7.58
C LEU A 56 -0.18 1.85 8.42
N ILE A 57 1.06 1.84 7.92
CA ILE A 57 2.17 2.44 8.66
C ILE A 57 2.33 3.91 8.20
N PRO A 58 2.22 4.88 9.13
CA PRO A 58 2.48 6.26 8.79
C PRO A 58 3.97 6.45 8.52
N VAL A 59 4.30 7.27 7.52
CA VAL A 59 5.67 7.72 7.32
C VAL A 59 6.09 8.59 8.51
N PRO A 60 7.25 8.37 9.14
CA PRO A 60 7.66 9.15 10.30
C PRO A 60 7.92 10.62 9.95
N GLU A 61 7.69 11.53 10.88
CA GLU A 61 7.88 12.98 10.66
C GLU A 61 9.30 13.34 10.21
N SER A 62 10.30 12.60 10.68
CA SER A 62 11.70 12.76 10.28
C SER A 62 11.94 12.59 8.78
N PHE A 63 11.02 11.95 8.05
CA PHE A 63 11.09 11.75 6.59
C PHE A 63 10.21 12.73 5.80
N ILE A 64 9.27 13.42 6.44
CA ILE A 64 8.33 14.34 5.78
C ILE A 64 8.89 15.77 5.71
N GLY A 65 9.90 16.06 6.53
CA GLY A 65 10.50 17.38 6.68
C GLY A 65 9.68 18.30 7.58
N TYR A 66 10.38 19.25 8.23
CA TYR A 66 9.80 20.10 9.28
C TYR A 66 8.79 21.14 8.78
N LYS A 67 8.73 21.40 7.47
CA LYS A 67 7.83 22.39 6.86
C LYS A 67 7.33 21.87 5.52
N LYS A 68 6.07 21.45 5.46
CA LYS A 68 5.41 21.10 4.19
C LYS A 68 5.27 22.37 3.34
N ILE A 69 6.02 22.43 2.23
CA ILE A 69 5.89 23.50 1.24
C ILE A 69 5.05 22.96 0.08
N GLY A 70 3.93 23.61 -0.19
CA GLY A 70 3.01 23.21 -1.26
C GLY A 70 2.03 22.10 -0.87
N LYS A 71 1.16 21.76 -1.82
CA LYS A 71 0.20 20.66 -1.69
C LYS A 71 0.80 19.40 -2.32
N PRO A 72 0.49 18.20 -1.80
CA PRO A 72 0.88 16.96 -2.46
C PRO A 72 0.24 16.89 -3.86
N ILE A 73 0.90 16.20 -4.80
CA ILE A 73 0.43 16.06 -6.19
C ILE A 73 -0.94 15.38 -6.24
N THR A 74 -1.14 14.37 -5.38
CA THR A 74 -2.42 13.70 -5.13
C THR A 74 -2.73 13.68 -3.65
N ASP A 75 -4.02 13.51 -3.29
CA ASP A 75 -4.41 13.32 -1.90
C ASP A 75 -3.83 12.01 -1.34
N PRO A 76 -3.00 12.05 -0.28
CA PRO A 76 -2.43 10.84 0.30
C PRO A 76 -3.44 10.06 1.16
N SER A 77 -4.57 10.64 1.57
CA SER A 77 -5.54 9.98 2.46
C SER A 77 -6.04 8.64 1.91
N PRO A 78 -6.10 7.55 2.70
CA PRO A 78 -5.97 7.50 4.17
C PRO A 78 -4.53 7.44 4.71
N PHE A 79 -3.51 7.53 3.86
CA PHE A 79 -2.10 7.60 4.29
C PHE A 79 -1.71 9.03 4.67
N ASN A 80 -0.63 9.18 5.43
CA ASN A 80 -0.14 10.49 5.88
C ASN A 80 0.88 11.14 4.92
N HIS A 81 1.30 10.42 3.87
CA HIS A 81 2.34 10.81 2.93
C HIS A 81 2.13 10.16 1.56
N SER A 82 2.86 10.63 0.53
CA SER A 82 2.82 10.05 -0.82
C SER A 82 3.32 8.60 -0.85
N THR A 83 4.23 8.26 0.06
CA THR A 83 4.65 6.89 0.38
C THR A 83 3.57 6.21 1.20
N LYS A 84 2.96 5.18 0.63
CA LYS A 84 1.87 4.41 1.20
C LYS A 84 2.42 3.06 1.65
N ILE A 85 2.27 2.75 2.93
CA ILE A 85 2.81 1.52 3.52
C ILE A 85 1.66 0.76 4.16
N ALA A 86 1.46 -0.49 3.73
CA ALA A 86 0.44 -1.38 4.27
C ALA A 86 1.06 -2.71 4.68
N ILE A 87 0.67 -3.21 5.85
CA ILE A 87 1.00 -4.56 6.31
C ILE A 87 -0.18 -5.46 6.04
N LEU A 88 0.07 -6.57 5.35
CA LEU A 88 -0.94 -7.55 4.94
C LEU A 88 -0.63 -8.92 5.55
N ASP A 89 -1.66 -9.56 6.09
CA ASP A 89 -1.57 -10.90 6.66
C ASP A 89 -1.98 -11.94 5.65
N VAL A 90 -1.17 -13.00 5.55
CA VAL A 90 -1.42 -14.12 4.64
C VAL A 90 -2.10 -15.25 5.39
N LYS A 91 -3.27 -15.66 4.90
CA LYS A 91 -4.02 -16.81 5.39
C LYS A 91 -4.35 -17.76 4.24
N ARG A 92 -3.77 -18.97 4.26
CA ARG A 92 -4.11 -20.04 3.33
C ARG A 92 -5.37 -20.76 3.84
N LYS A 93 -6.22 -21.18 2.90
CA LYS A 93 -7.35 -22.09 3.19
C LYS A 93 -6.86 -23.52 3.24
#